data_AF-A0A3B0ZJR9-F1
#
_entry.id   AF-A0A3B0ZJR9-F1
#
_cell.length_a   1.000
_cell.length_b   1.000
_cell.length_c   1.000
_cell.angle_alpha   90.00
_cell.angle_beta   90.00
_cell.angle_gamma   90.00
#
_symmetry.space_group_name_H-M   'P 1'
#
loop_
_entity.id
_entity.type
_entity.pdbx_description
1 polymer ?
#
loop_
_entity_poly.entity_id
_entity_poly.type
_entity_poly.pdbx_seq_one_letter_code
_entity_poly.pdbx_strand_id
1 'polypeptide(L)'
;MELKGLCKKYSVKNGKTKKWVEGKINSDYSLCLCADIANSLKHGGLDRTTRSDKNPKLGPVTYSFEQDALESLVFHAFKVETNIKHPEKVNLKMIVSDSEGVEIGDAFSLLDYGIKAWENIIEEAGKNA
;
A
#
# COMPACT_ATOMS: atom_id res chain seq x y z
N MET A 1 6.96 8.60 -10.97
CA MET A 1 6.42 7.63 -11.95
C MET A 1 5.79 6.50 -11.16
N GLU A 2 4.46 6.32 -11.23
CA GLU A 2 3.71 5.35 -10.39
C GLU A 2 3.94 3.90 -10.86
N LEU A 3 4.15 2.96 -9.93
CA LEU A 3 4.37 1.52 -10.18
C LEU A 3 3.35 0.93 -11.17
N LYS A 4 2.06 1.19 -10.94
CA LYS A 4 0.96 0.81 -11.85
C LYS A 4 1.21 1.23 -13.30
N GLY A 5 1.73 2.44 -13.51
CA GLY A 5 2.03 2.96 -14.84
C GLY A 5 3.14 2.20 -15.54
N LEU A 6 4.18 1.79 -14.81
CA LEU A 6 5.27 0.94 -15.32
C LEU A 6 4.76 -0.45 -15.68
N CYS A 7 4.05 -1.11 -14.75
CA CYS A 7 3.50 -2.45 -14.96
C CYS A 7 2.55 -2.47 -16.16
N LYS A 8 1.66 -1.47 -16.28
CA LYS A 8 0.72 -1.36 -17.41
C LYS A 8 1.44 -1.19 -18.75
N LYS A 9 2.50 -0.38 -18.82
CA LYS A 9 3.32 -0.24 -20.03
C LYS A 9 4.00 -1.56 -20.40
N TYR A 10 4.55 -2.26 -19.41
CA TYR A 10 5.17 -3.57 -19.61
C TYR A 10 4.16 -4.60 -20.14
N SER A 11 2.99 -4.75 -19.51
CA SER A 11 1.99 -5.72 -19.95
C SER A 11 1.48 -5.44 -21.36
N VAL A 12 1.31 -4.16 -21.72
CA VAL A 12 0.92 -3.78 -23.08
C VAL A 12 2.01 -4.09 -24.10
N LYS A 13 3.29 -3.88 -23.76
CA LYS A 13 4.42 -4.29 -24.60
C LYS A 13 4.45 -5.80 -24.84
N ASN A 14 3.98 -6.60 -23.89
CA ASN A 14 3.87 -8.06 -23.98
C ASN A 14 2.48 -8.54 -24.46
N GLY A 15 1.80 -7.75 -25.31
CA GLY A 15 0.58 -8.18 -25.99
C GLY A 15 -0.69 -8.20 -25.15
N LYS A 16 -0.67 -7.77 -23.88
CA LYS A 16 -1.89 -7.66 -23.06
C LYS A 16 -2.60 -6.33 -23.33
N THR A 17 -3.93 -6.32 -23.20
CA THR A 17 -4.71 -5.08 -23.35
C THR A 17 -4.76 -4.28 -22.06
N LYS A 18 -5.00 -2.97 -22.16
CA LYS A 18 -5.27 -2.13 -20.97
C LYS A 18 -6.45 -2.67 -20.16
N LYS A 19 -7.48 -3.20 -20.83
CA LYS A 19 -8.67 -3.79 -20.19
C LYS A 19 -8.32 -5.04 -19.39
N TRP A 20 -7.41 -5.87 -19.88
CA TRP A 20 -6.91 -7.04 -19.15
C TRP A 20 -6.23 -6.62 -17.83
N VAL A 21 -5.35 -5.61 -17.87
CA VAL A 21 -4.67 -5.10 -16.67
C VAL A 21 -5.66 -4.53 -15.66
N GLU A 22 -6.61 -3.69 -16.11
CA GLU A 22 -7.65 -3.15 -15.20
C GLU A 22 -8.55 -4.25 -14.65
N GLY A 23 -8.81 -5.31 -15.43
CA GLY A 23 -9.54 -6.50 -14.96
C GLY A 23 -8.83 -7.20 -13.81
N LYS A 24 -7.50 -7.39 -13.90
CA LYS A 24 -6.68 -7.99 -12.83
C LYS A 24 -6.70 -7.15 -11.55
N ILE A 25 -6.61 -5.82 -11.67
CA ILE A 25 -6.73 -4.93 -10.52
C ILE A 25 -8.13 -5.04 -9.90
N ASN A 26 -9.18 -4.95 -10.72
CA ASN A 26 -10.55 -4.90 -10.23
C ASN A 26 -11.06 -6.24 -9.67
N SER A 27 -10.40 -7.35 -10.00
CA SER A 27 -10.70 -8.67 -9.42
C SER A 27 -10.03 -8.92 -8.07
N ASP A 28 -9.13 -8.05 -7.64
CA ASP A 28 -8.34 -8.21 -6.42
C ASP A 28 -8.66 -7.09 -5.43
N TYR A 29 -9.21 -7.48 -4.28
CA TYR A 29 -9.69 -6.53 -3.27
C TYR A 29 -8.56 -5.63 -2.72
N SER A 30 -7.38 -6.20 -2.47
CA SER A 30 -6.22 -5.46 -1.96
C SER A 30 -5.69 -4.47 -3.00
N LEU A 31 -5.66 -4.87 -4.28
CA LEU A 31 -5.29 -3.97 -5.37
C LEU A 31 -6.33 -2.86 -5.58
N CYS A 32 -7.61 -3.14 -5.41
CA CYS A 32 -8.67 -2.12 -5.39
C CYS A 32 -8.43 -1.10 -4.27
N LEU A 33 -8.17 -1.55 -3.04
CA LEU A 33 -7.85 -0.66 -1.91
C LEU A 33 -6.61 0.20 -2.18
N CYS A 34 -5.52 -0.41 -2.66
CA CYS A 34 -4.30 0.32 -3.03
C CYS A 34 -4.55 1.37 -4.12
N ALA A 35 -5.37 1.03 -5.13
CA ALA A 35 -5.73 1.97 -6.20
C ALA A 35 -6.58 3.13 -5.69
N ASP A 36 -7.56 2.86 -4.82
CA ASP A 36 -8.43 3.87 -4.24
C ASP A 36 -7.65 4.84 -3.33
N ILE A 37 -6.75 4.31 -2.48
CA ILE A 37 -5.86 5.12 -1.64
C ILE A 37 -4.96 6.02 -2.51
N ALA A 38 -4.30 5.46 -3.53
CA ALA A 38 -3.41 6.21 -4.40
C ALA A 38 -4.16 7.31 -5.18
N ASN A 39 -5.37 7.00 -5.68
CA ASN A 39 -6.23 7.98 -6.35
C ASN A 39 -6.66 9.10 -5.41
N SER A 40 -7.09 8.76 -4.18
CA SER A 40 -7.47 9.73 -3.16
C SER A 40 -6.32 10.68 -2.83
N LEU A 41 -5.11 10.16 -2.63
CA LEU A 41 -3.91 10.98 -2.37
C LEU A 41 -3.54 11.89 -3.54
N LYS A 42 -3.67 11.38 -4.78
CA LYS A 42 -3.33 12.13 -6.00
C LYS A 42 -4.33 13.26 -6.31
N HIS A 43 -5.60 13.01 -6.05
CA HIS A 43 -6.70 13.91 -6.42
C HIS A 43 -7.33 14.63 -5.23
N GLY A 44 -6.72 14.56 -4.04
CA GLY A 44 -7.24 15.19 -2.82
C GLY A 44 -8.62 14.67 -2.40
N GLY A 45 -8.91 13.39 -2.69
CA GLY A 45 -10.20 12.76 -2.39
C GLY A 45 -11.37 13.20 -3.30
N LEU A 46 -11.10 13.94 -4.39
CA LEU A 46 -12.15 14.44 -5.29
C LEU A 46 -12.66 13.39 -6.28
N ASP A 47 -11.94 12.27 -6.46
CA ASP A 47 -12.33 11.23 -7.41
C ASP A 47 -13.39 10.32 -6.78
N ARG A 48 -14.60 10.32 -7.35
CA ARG A 48 -15.80 9.67 -6.76
C ARG A 48 -15.90 8.18 -7.07
N THR A 49 -15.09 7.66 -8.00
CA THR A 49 -15.17 6.26 -8.42
C THR A 49 -14.18 5.39 -7.66
N THR A 50 -14.65 4.87 -6.54
CA THR A 50 -13.98 3.83 -5.74
C THR A 50 -14.12 2.48 -6.42
N ARG A 51 -13.07 1.65 -6.39
CA ARG A 51 -13.08 0.28 -6.91
C ARG A 51 -13.40 -0.76 -5.84
N SER A 52 -13.16 -0.43 -4.57
CA SER A 52 -13.36 -1.31 -3.42
C SER A 52 -14.73 -1.18 -2.77
N ASP A 53 -15.49 -0.14 -3.13
CA ASP A 53 -16.71 0.32 -2.47
C ASP A 53 -16.52 0.72 -0.99
N LYS A 54 -15.27 0.97 -0.57
CA LYS A 54 -14.93 1.28 0.84
C LYS A 54 -14.49 2.72 1.11
N ASN A 55 -14.12 3.48 0.08
CA ASN A 55 -13.52 4.82 0.26
C ASN A 55 -12.41 4.84 1.33
N PRO A 56 -11.35 4.01 1.17
CA PRO A 56 -10.34 3.80 2.19
C PRO A 56 -9.60 5.10 2.58
N LYS A 57 -9.29 5.23 3.87
CA LYS A 57 -8.51 6.32 4.44
C LYS A 57 -7.33 5.76 5.23
N LEU A 58 -6.18 6.42 5.10
CA LEU A 58 -4.98 6.12 5.89
C LEU A 58 -5.09 6.80 7.26
N GLY A 59 -4.88 6.02 8.32
CA GLY A 59 -4.61 6.51 9.66
C GLY A 59 -3.18 7.01 9.81
N PRO A 60 -2.80 7.51 11.01
CA PRO A 60 -1.43 7.87 11.30
C PRO A 60 -0.51 6.65 11.28
N VAL A 61 0.77 6.86 10.96
CA VAL A 61 1.80 5.84 11.19
C VAL A 61 1.99 5.70 12.69
N THR A 62 1.88 4.46 13.16
CA THR A 62 2.16 4.06 14.54
C THR A 62 3.32 3.07 14.54
N TYR A 63 4.05 3.03 15.64
CA TYR A 63 5.13 2.07 15.81
C TYR A 63 5.10 1.50 17.23
N SER A 64 5.57 0.27 17.35
CA SER A 64 5.78 -0.40 18.62
C SER A 64 7.06 -1.23 18.54
N PHE A 65 7.70 -1.44 19.68
CA PHE A 65 8.90 -2.27 19.76
C PHE A 65 9.02 -2.85 21.17
N GLU A 66 9.66 -4.01 21.26
CA GLU A 66 10.03 -4.59 22.54
C GLU A 66 11.18 -3.80 23.17
N GLN A 67 11.32 -3.87 24.50
CA GLN A 67 12.35 -3.11 25.20
C GLN A 67 13.77 -3.47 24.73
N ASP A 68 13.99 -4.73 24.37
CA ASP A 68 15.29 -5.20 23.89
C ASP A 68 15.68 -4.64 22.52
N ALA A 69 14.73 -4.05 21.78
CA ALA A 69 14.98 -3.36 20.53
C ALA A 69 15.58 -1.96 20.72
N LEU A 70 15.38 -1.37 21.90
CA LEU A 70 15.78 -0.02 22.23
C LEU A 70 17.25 0.03 22.67
N GLU A 71 18.02 0.94 22.07
CA GLU A 71 19.37 1.28 22.54
C GLU A 71 19.33 2.38 23.59
N SER A 72 18.65 3.49 23.30
CA SER A 72 18.51 4.62 24.22
C SER A 72 17.27 5.47 23.94
N LEU A 73 16.79 6.16 24.97
CA LEU A 73 15.76 7.20 24.90
C LEU A 73 16.36 8.52 25.36
N VAL A 74 16.28 9.54 24.51
CA VAL A 74 16.75 10.90 24.85
C VAL A 74 15.54 11.83 24.94
N PHE A 75 15.37 12.43 26.11
CA PHE A 75 14.34 13.43 26.36
C PHE A 75 14.91 14.83 26.11
N HIS A 76 14.29 15.56 25.20
CA HIS A 76 14.54 16.98 24.98
C HIS A 76 13.34 17.79 25.48
N ALA A 77 13.45 19.13 25.49
CA ALA A 77 12.39 20.01 25.98
C ALA A 77 11.02 19.78 25.28
N PHE A 78 11.00 19.41 23.99
CA PHE A 78 9.77 19.26 23.19
C PHE A 78 9.75 18.00 22.32
N LYS A 79 10.71 17.08 22.48
CA LYS A 79 10.76 15.84 21.69
C LYS A 79 11.35 14.70 22.50
N VAL A 80 10.96 13.48 22.16
CA VAL A 80 11.60 12.25 22.62
C VAL A 80 12.25 11.61 21.41
N GLU A 81 13.53 11.26 21.54
CA GLU A 81 14.30 10.57 20.51
C GLU A 81 14.54 9.13 20.93
N THR A 82 14.19 8.19 20.06
CA THR A 82 14.37 6.75 20.26
C THR A 82 15.52 6.26 19.38
N ASN A 83 16.59 5.75 19.96
CA ASN A 83 17.64 5.05 19.23
C ASN A 83 17.36 3.55 19.29
N ILE A 84 17.29 2.91 18.13
CA ILE A 84 16.89 1.51 18.00
C ILE A 84 18.11 0.66 17.65
N LYS A 85 18.40 -0.33 18.49
CA LYS A 85 19.48 -1.31 18.32
C LYS A 85 19.08 -2.44 17.38
N HIS A 86 17.85 -2.92 17.51
CA HIS A 86 17.31 -4.05 16.74
C HIS A 86 16.10 -3.59 15.91
N PRO A 87 16.31 -2.93 14.76
CA PRO A 87 15.23 -2.41 13.92
C PRO A 87 14.27 -3.50 13.42
N GLU A 88 14.75 -4.74 13.30
CA GLU A 88 13.94 -5.92 12.95
C GLU A 88 12.84 -6.24 13.97
N LYS A 89 12.94 -5.70 15.20
CA LYS A 89 11.95 -5.83 16.27
C LYS A 89 10.99 -4.65 16.36
N VAL A 90 11.11 -3.68 15.45
CA VAL A 90 10.16 -2.56 15.35
C VAL A 90 9.02 -2.97 14.44
N ASN A 91 7.80 -2.89 14.97
CA ASN A 91 6.59 -3.10 14.21
C ASN A 91 5.98 -1.74 13.84
N LEU A 92 5.89 -1.47 12.54
CA LEU A 92 5.21 -0.30 11.98
C LEU A 92 3.80 -0.71 11.56
N LYS A 93 2.80 0.07 11.99
CA LYS A 93 1.41 -0.12 11.59
C LYS A 93 0.83 1.19 11.09
N MET A 94 0.08 1.14 10.00
CA MET A 94 -0.70 2.25 9.49
C MET A 94 -2.09 1.72 9.11
N ILE A 95 -3.05 1.91 10.01
CA ILE A 95 -4.41 1.39 9.83
C ILE A 95 -5.05 2.01 8.60
N VAL A 96 -5.75 1.18 7.83
CA VAL A 96 -6.66 1.60 6.76
C VAL A 96 -8.08 1.41 7.25
N SER A 97 -8.89 2.47 7.19
CA SER A 97 -10.30 2.44 7.57
C SER A 97 -11.20 2.77 6.39
N ASP A 98 -12.43 2.25 6.39
CA ASP A 98 -13.45 2.63 5.41
C ASP A 98 -14.13 3.97 5.76
N SER A 99 -15.14 4.35 4.97
CA SER A 99 -15.93 5.58 5.20
C SER A 99 -16.67 5.62 6.52
N GLU A 100 -16.97 4.47 7.13
CA GLU A 100 -17.65 4.35 8.42
C GLU A 100 -16.66 4.35 9.60
N GLY A 101 -15.35 4.32 9.31
CA GLY A 101 -14.29 4.28 10.31
C GLY A 101 -13.92 2.86 10.75
N VAL A 102 -14.47 1.84 10.10
CA VAL A 102 -14.14 0.43 10.39
C VAL A 102 -12.75 0.13 9.85
N GLU A 103 -11.88 -0.50 10.66
CA GLU A 103 -10.57 -0.99 10.22
C GLU A 103 -10.75 -2.11 9.18
N ILE A 104 -10.21 -1.89 7.99
CA ILE A 104 -10.27 -2.81 6.85
C ILE A 104 -8.89 -3.33 6.43
N GLY A 105 -7.82 -2.92 7.13
CA GLY A 105 -6.48 -3.46 6.93
C GLY A 105 -5.36 -2.60 7.48
N ASP A 106 -4.13 -2.96 7.11
CA ASP A 106 -2.90 -2.24 7.39
C ASP A 106 -2.20 -1.87 6.06
N ALA A 107 -1.74 -0.63 5.94
CA ALA A 107 -1.22 -0.09 4.70
C ALA A 107 0.10 -0.75 4.27
N PHE A 108 0.96 -1.13 5.21
CA PHE A 108 2.21 -1.82 4.89
C PHE A 108 1.94 -3.23 4.37
N SER A 109 1.00 -3.94 5.00
CA SER A 109 0.55 -5.26 4.56
C SER A 109 -0.10 -5.21 3.17
N LEU A 110 -0.95 -4.22 2.91
CA LEU A 110 -1.56 -3.99 1.60
C LEU A 110 -0.52 -3.63 0.53
N LEU A 111 0.51 -2.86 0.88
CA LEU A 111 1.60 -2.50 -0.03
C LEU A 111 2.45 -3.72 -0.39
N ASP A 112 2.85 -4.54 0.59
CA ASP A 112 3.60 -5.77 0.37
C ASP A 112 2.82 -6.74 -0.53
N TYR A 113 1.53 -6.95 -0.23
CA TYR A 113 0.65 -7.73 -1.09
C TYR A 113 0.57 -7.13 -2.51
N GLY A 114 0.38 -5.81 -2.61
CA GLY A 114 0.24 -5.12 -3.89
C GLY A 114 1.48 -5.27 -4.78
N ILE A 115 2.68 -5.23 -4.21
CA ILE A 115 3.93 -5.47 -4.93
C ILE A 115 3.95 -6.90 -5.50
N LYS A 116 3.69 -7.91 -4.66
CA LYS A 116 3.66 -9.32 -5.08
C LYS A 116 2.60 -9.59 -6.14
N ALA A 117 1.42 -8.98 -5.99
CA ALA A 117 0.36 -9.10 -6.98
C ALA A 117 0.76 -8.49 -8.33
N TRP A 118 1.48 -7.35 -8.33
CA TRP A 118 2.02 -6.76 -9.54
C TRP A 118 3.10 -7.63 -10.19
N GLU A 119 3.98 -8.24 -9.41
CA GLU A 119 4.98 -9.20 -9.91
C GLU A 119 4.31 -10.37 -10.63
N ASN A 120 3.27 -10.96 -10.03
CA ASN A 120 2.49 -12.04 -10.63
C ASN A 120 1.80 -11.61 -11.94
N ILE A 121 1.19 -10.42 -11.97
CA ILE A 121 0.56 -9.87 -13.18
C ILE A 121 1.59 -9.67 -14.30
N ILE A 122 2.79 -9.21 -13.96
CA ILE A 122 3.90 -9.03 -14.90
C ILE A 122 4.39 -10.38 -15.42
N GLU A 123 4.53 -11.38 -14.56
CA GLU A 123 4.96 -12.72 -14.93
C GLU A 123 3.94 -13.37 -15.90
N GLU A 124 2.65 -13.29 -15.58
CA GLU A 124 1.57 -13.76 -16.46
C GLU A 124 1.52 -12.99 -17.78
N ALA A 125 1.86 -11.70 -17.75
CA ALA A 125 1.98 -10.91 -18.97
C ALA A 125 3.12 -11.42 -19.88
N GLY A 126 4.24 -11.85 -19.30
CA GLY A 126 5.42 -12.36 -20.03
C GLY A 126 5.28 -13.81 -20.53
N LYS A 127 4.43 -14.64 -19.92
CA LYS A 127 4.30 -16.07 -20.25
C LYS A 127 3.69 -16.40 -21.63
N ASN A 128 3.14 -15.42 -22.34
CA ASN A 128 2.52 -15.60 -23.67
C ASN A 128 3.09 -14.64 -24.74
N ALA A 129 4.31 -14.13 -24.54
CA ALA A 129 5.02 -13.30 -25.52
C ALA A 129 5.91 -14.17 -26.43
#